data_AF-A0A401GMG8-F1
#
_entry.id   AF-A0A401GMG8-F1
#
_cell.length_a   1.000
_cell.length_b   1.000
_cell.length_c   1.000
_cell.angle_alpha   90.00
_cell.angle_beta   90.00
_cell.angle_gamma   90.00
#
_symmetry.space_group_name_H-M   'P 1'
#
loop_
_entity.id
_entity.type
_entity.pdbx_description
1 polymer ?
#
loop_
_entity_poly.entity_id
_entity_poly.type
_entity_poly.pdbx_seq_one_letter_code
_entity_poly.pdbx_strand_id
1 'polypeptide(L)'
;MDPENKPQGPSPHYSLYQREIFKQGGTTGQLPSFSVHPEEMQESTKKKLTDRGYFYANSNAGLGWTDRANREAFYRWRIVPRTLVDTNVRDLTTTLFGHRVPAPIIFAPIGINKLYTPLGELVPAKIAGELGLPDAP
;
A
#
# COMPACT_ATOMS: atom_id res chain seq x y z
N MET A 1 -18.55 -1.07 11.96
CA MET A 1 -17.80 -2.01 12.82
C MET A 1 -17.18 -1.24 13.97
N ASP A 2 -17.67 -1.51 15.17
CA ASP A 2 -17.23 -0.93 16.43
C ASP A 2 -15.77 -1.36 16.73
N PRO A 3 -14.84 -0.42 17.06
CA PRO A 3 -13.45 -0.79 17.39
C PRO A 3 -13.35 -1.59 18.68
N GLU A 4 -14.25 -1.35 19.62
CA GLU A 4 -14.22 -1.98 20.94
C GLU A 4 -14.79 -3.40 20.89
N ASN A 5 -15.45 -3.74 19.78
CA ASN A 5 -16.06 -5.04 19.54
C ASN A 5 -15.22 -5.94 18.61
N LYS A 6 -13.94 -5.62 18.37
CA LYS A 6 -13.04 -6.51 17.62
C LYS A 6 -12.10 -7.24 18.57
N PRO A 7 -12.06 -8.59 18.52
CA PRO A 7 -11.09 -9.35 19.30
C PRO A 7 -9.65 -8.96 18.90
N GLN A 8 -8.77 -8.85 19.89
CA GLN A 8 -7.36 -8.59 19.63
C GLN A 8 -6.75 -9.77 18.83
N GLY A 9 -6.08 -9.45 17.72
CA GLY A 9 -5.44 -10.43 16.85
C GLY A 9 -3.91 -10.35 16.89
N PRO A 10 -3.22 -11.33 16.30
CA PRO A 10 -1.76 -11.39 16.21
C PRO A 10 -1.17 -10.32 15.27
N SER A 11 -1.95 -9.80 14.33
CA SER A 11 -1.58 -8.66 13.47
C SER A 11 -2.51 -7.46 13.71
N PRO A 12 -2.07 -6.23 13.39
CA PRO A 12 -2.94 -5.07 13.40
C PRO A 12 -4.21 -5.28 12.57
N HIS A 13 -5.33 -4.71 13.03
CA HIS A 13 -6.58 -4.71 12.27
C HIS A 13 -6.53 -3.65 11.16
N TYR A 14 -5.83 -3.94 10.06
CA TYR A 14 -5.63 -3.00 8.95
C TYR A 14 -6.94 -2.40 8.37
N SER A 15 -8.05 -3.14 8.44
CA SER A 15 -9.36 -2.63 8.01
C SER A 15 -9.87 -1.43 8.82
N LEU A 16 -9.34 -1.19 10.03
CA LEU A 16 -9.73 -0.04 10.85
C LEU A 16 -9.31 1.29 10.22
N TYR A 17 -8.28 1.30 9.38
CA TYR A 17 -7.85 2.50 8.67
C TYR A 17 -8.93 3.06 7.74
N GLN A 18 -9.62 2.19 6.99
CA GLN A 18 -10.75 2.61 6.15
C GLN A 18 -11.86 3.27 6.97
N ARG A 19 -12.15 2.71 8.16
CA ARG A 19 -13.17 3.29 9.05
C ARG A 19 -12.74 4.65 9.56
N GLU A 20 -11.48 4.82 9.94
CA GLU A 20 -10.95 6.11 10.38
C GLU A 20 -11.13 7.17 9.30
N ILE A 21 -10.82 6.83 8.04
CA ILE A 21 -11.06 7.71 6.88
C ILE A 21 -12.55 8.09 6.77
N PHE A 22 -13.46 7.12 6.85
CA PHE A 22 -14.91 7.41 6.76
C PHE A 22 -15.40 8.26 7.93
N LYS A 23 -14.90 8.01 9.14
CA LYS A 23 -15.24 8.78 10.33
C LYS A 23 -14.80 10.22 10.15
N GLN A 24 -13.54 10.46 9.80
CA GLN A 24 -13.01 11.80 9.54
C GLN A 24 -13.78 12.52 8.44
N GLY A 25 -14.02 11.86 7.31
CA GLY A 25 -14.80 12.45 6.21
C GLY A 25 -16.24 12.82 6.62
N GLY A 26 -16.91 11.95 7.39
CA GLY A 26 -18.29 12.17 7.83
C GLY A 26 -18.43 13.17 8.98
N THR A 27 -17.47 13.26 9.89
CA THR A 27 -17.58 14.11 11.09
C THR A 27 -16.86 15.45 10.97
N THR A 28 -15.70 15.49 10.32
CA THR A 28 -14.86 16.70 10.21
C THR A 28 -14.75 17.20 8.78
N GLY A 29 -15.30 16.48 7.80
CA GLY A 29 -15.15 16.81 6.37
C GLY A 29 -13.72 16.59 5.85
N GLN A 30 -12.83 16.00 6.64
CA GLN A 30 -11.46 15.74 6.23
C GLN A 30 -11.40 14.48 5.36
N LEU A 31 -11.00 14.66 4.10
CA LEU A 31 -10.81 13.58 3.14
C LEU A 31 -9.31 13.32 2.92
N PRO A 32 -8.93 12.08 2.54
CA PRO A 32 -7.54 11.77 2.17
C PRO A 32 -7.03 12.69 1.05
N SER A 33 -5.75 13.04 1.12
CA SER A 33 -5.10 13.94 0.15
C SER A 33 -4.72 13.26 -1.19
N PHE A 34 -5.08 11.99 -1.35
CA PHE A 34 -4.83 11.14 -2.51
C PHE A 34 -5.96 10.14 -2.73
N SER A 35 -6.17 9.74 -3.99
CA SER A 35 -7.11 8.68 -4.36
C SER A 35 -6.47 7.30 -4.18
N VAL A 36 -7.29 6.30 -3.86
CA VAL A 36 -6.90 4.88 -3.87
C VAL A 36 -7.19 4.21 -5.23
N HIS A 37 -7.84 4.92 -6.15
CA HIS A 37 -8.03 4.45 -7.52
C HIS A 37 -6.69 4.53 -8.27
N PRO A 38 -6.19 3.43 -8.85
CA PRO A 38 -4.86 3.40 -9.46
C PRO A 38 -4.66 4.47 -10.54
N GLU A 39 -5.61 4.62 -11.47
CA GLU A 39 -5.55 5.61 -12.54
C GLU A 39 -5.56 7.06 -11.99
N GLU A 40 -6.46 7.38 -11.06
CA GLU A 40 -6.52 8.72 -10.46
C GLU A 40 -5.27 9.04 -9.64
N MET A 41 -4.68 8.04 -8.98
CA MET A 41 -3.44 8.21 -8.23
C MET A 41 -2.30 8.62 -9.17
N GLN A 42 -2.18 7.99 -10.33
CA GLN A 42 -1.17 8.31 -11.34
C GLN A 42 -1.35 9.74 -11.88
N GLU A 43 -2.58 10.15 -12.18
CA GLU A 43 -2.89 11.52 -12.63
C GLU A 43 -2.60 12.57 -11.55
N SER A 44 -2.96 12.28 -10.29
CA SER A 44 -2.70 13.18 -9.17
C SER A 44 -1.21 13.38 -8.93
N THR A 45 -0.41 12.32 -9.13
CA THR A 45 1.04 12.34 -9.01
C THR A 45 1.68 13.22 -10.08
N LYS A 46 1.18 13.15 -11.33
CA LYS A 46 1.64 14.03 -12.43
C LYS A 46 1.48 15.51 -12.10
N LYS A 47 0.42 15.89 -11.38
CA LYS A 47 0.17 17.28 -10.95
C LYS A 47 1.10 17.75 -9.83
N LYS A 48 1.70 16.82 -9.06
CA LYS A 48 2.52 17.13 -7.88
C LYS A 48 4.02 17.00 -8.13
N LEU A 49 4.45 16.13 -9.04
CA LEU A 49 5.86 15.90 -9.34
C LEU A 49 6.37 16.82 -10.46
N THR A 50 7.68 17.02 -10.49
CA THR A 50 8.36 17.55 -11.68
C THR A 50 8.24 16.54 -12.83
N ASP A 51 8.30 17.01 -14.08
CA ASP A 51 8.29 16.12 -15.26
C ASP A 51 9.37 15.04 -15.15
N ARG A 52 10.58 15.39 -14.70
CA ARG A 52 11.67 14.44 -14.50
C ARG A 52 11.31 13.36 -13.48
N GLY A 53 10.77 13.74 -12.33
CA GLY A 53 10.35 12.79 -11.31
C GLY A 53 9.20 11.90 -11.79
N TYR A 54 8.19 12.50 -12.42
CA TYR A 54 7.06 11.77 -12.97
C TYR A 54 7.48 10.76 -14.05
N PHE A 55 8.26 11.19 -15.04
CA PHE A 55 8.69 10.29 -16.11
C PHE A 55 9.64 9.21 -15.59
N TYR A 56 10.48 9.47 -14.59
CA TYR A 56 11.29 8.42 -13.99
C TYR A 56 10.43 7.35 -13.29
N ALA A 57 9.42 7.75 -12.52
CA ALA A 57 8.50 6.82 -11.87
C ALA A 57 7.61 6.04 -12.85
N ASN A 58 7.20 6.68 -13.95
CA ASN A 58 6.16 6.18 -14.84
C ASN A 58 6.68 5.55 -16.14
N SER A 59 8.01 5.56 -16.37
CA SER A 59 8.58 4.99 -17.58
C SER A 59 8.74 3.48 -17.48
N ASN A 60 8.51 2.81 -18.61
CA ASN A 60 8.71 1.38 -18.79
C ASN A 60 9.61 1.13 -20.00
N ALA A 61 10.19 -0.07 -20.09
CA ALA A 61 11.00 -0.45 -21.24
C ALA A 61 10.14 -0.55 -22.52
N GLY A 62 10.63 0.08 -23.60
CA GLY A 62 9.95 0.07 -24.90
C GLY A 62 8.53 0.65 -24.82
N LEU A 63 7.57 -0.06 -25.43
CA LEU A 63 6.17 0.35 -25.45
C LEU A 63 5.40 -0.02 -24.15
N GLY A 64 6.08 -0.56 -23.13
CA GLY A 64 5.44 -0.93 -21.86
C GLY A 64 4.61 -2.22 -21.90
N TRP A 65 4.81 -3.08 -22.91
CA TRP A 65 4.06 -4.33 -23.04
C TRP A 65 4.22 -5.27 -21.84
N THR A 66 5.42 -5.35 -21.26
CA THR A 66 5.68 -6.19 -20.08
C THR A 66 4.98 -5.64 -18.84
N ASP A 67 4.98 -4.32 -18.63
CA ASP A 67 4.26 -3.68 -17.52
C ASP A 67 2.75 -3.95 -17.61
N ARG A 68 2.18 -3.80 -18.81
CA ARG A 68 0.79 -4.18 -19.08
C ARG A 68 0.53 -5.67 -18.80
N ALA A 69 1.39 -6.56 -19.30
CA ALA A 69 1.24 -8.00 -19.11
C ALA A 69 1.28 -8.41 -17.63
N ASN A 70 2.13 -7.76 -16.82
CA ASN A 70 2.21 -7.99 -15.38
C ASN A 70 0.86 -7.68 -14.68
N ARG A 71 0.21 -6.57 -15.03
CA ARG A 71 -1.13 -6.22 -14.50
C ARG A 71 -2.20 -7.18 -14.98
N GLU A 72 -2.21 -7.48 -16.28
CA GLU A 72 -3.19 -8.38 -16.90
C GLU A 72 -3.12 -9.81 -16.32
N ALA A 73 -1.94 -10.26 -15.88
CA ALA A 73 -1.77 -11.57 -15.27
C ALA A 73 -2.63 -11.78 -14.01
N PHE A 74 -2.85 -10.75 -13.19
CA PHE A 74 -3.70 -10.85 -11.99
C PHE A 74 -5.17 -11.11 -12.34
N TYR A 75 -5.66 -10.58 -13.47
CA TYR A 75 -7.03 -10.82 -13.93
C TYR A 75 -7.27 -12.24 -14.46
N ARG A 76 -6.24 -13.08 -14.54
CA ARG A 76 -6.40 -14.51 -14.86
C ARG A 76 -6.82 -15.33 -13.64
N TRP A 77 -6.66 -14.78 -12.44
CA TRP A 77 -6.98 -15.46 -11.18
C TRP A 77 -8.21 -14.84 -10.51
N ARG A 78 -8.93 -15.66 -9.74
CA ARG A 78 -10.12 -15.24 -9.00
C ARG A 78 -10.03 -15.72 -7.56
N ILE A 79 -10.35 -14.84 -6.62
CA ILE A 79 -10.55 -15.21 -5.21
C ILE A 79 -11.95 -15.83 -5.13
N VAL A 80 -12.05 -17.09 -4.68
CA VAL A 80 -13.33 -17.76 -4.45
C VAL A 80 -13.83 -17.40 -3.06
N PRO A 81 -14.98 -16.70 -2.92
CA PRO A 81 -15.52 -16.38 -1.60
C PRO A 81 -15.90 -17.64 -0.83
N ARG A 82 -15.50 -17.73 0.44
CA ARG A 82 -15.94 -18.78 1.37
C ARG A 82 -16.93 -18.18 2.35
N THR A 83 -18.18 -18.64 2.30
CA THR A 83 -19.26 -18.13 3.16
C THR A 83 -19.27 -18.85 4.51
N LEU A 84 -19.85 -18.21 5.52
CA LEU A 84 -20.01 -18.76 6.88
C LEU A 84 -18.69 -19.14 7.58
N VAL A 85 -17.57 -18.51 7.18
CA VAL A 85 -16.27 -18.64 7.86
C VAL A 85 -16.10 -17.48 8.83
N ASP A 86 -15.84 -17.77 10.10
CA ASP A 86 -15.46 -16.74 11.06
C ASP A 86 -14.11 -16.11 10.64
N THR A 87 -14.13 -14.82 10.38
CA THR A 87 -12.94 -14.02 10.03
C THR A 87 -12.81 -12.78 10.92
N ASN A 88 -13.39 -12.81 12.12
CA ASN A 88 -13.32 -11.71 13.09
C ASN A 88 -11.87 -11.43 13.54
N VAL A 89 -11.06 -12.48 13.69
CA VAL A 89 -9.61 -12.39 13.87
C VAL A 89 -8.92 -12.85 12.59
N ARG A 90 -7.99 -12.03 12.08
CA ARG A 90 -7.14 -12.36 10.93
C ARG A 90 -5.70 -12.30 11.38
N ASP A 91 -4.95 -13.34 11.05
CA ASP A 91 -3.50 -13.36 11.21
C ASP A 91 -2.85 -13.11 9.86
N LEU A 92 -2.25 -11.93 9.69
CA LEU A 92 -1.41 -11.61 8.53
C LEU A 92 0.07 -11.73 8.85
N THR A 93 0.44 -12.08 10.08
CA THR A 93 1.84 -12.22 10.44
C THR A 93 2.49 -13.37 9.67
N THR A 94 3.75 -13.22 9.31
CA THR A 94 4.53 -14.28 8.69
C THR A 94 5.99 -14.18 9.12
N THR A 95 6.81 -15.17 8.76
CA THR A 95 8.25 -15.16 9.02
C THR A 95 9.00 -15.10 7.69
N LEU A 96 9.83 -14.07 7.53
CA LEU A 96 10.70 -13.89 6.37
C LEU A 96 12.16 -13.94 6.85
N PHE A 97 12.92 -14.91 6.35
CA PHE A 97 14.34 -15.09 6.71
C PHE A 97 14.62 -15.15 8.23
N GLY A 98 13.72 -15.74 9.02
CA GLY A 98 13.83 -15.82 10.48
C GLY A 98 13.28 -14.59 11.24
N HIS A 99 12.82 -13.56 10.54
CA HIS A 99 12.22 -12.36 11.12
C HIS A 99 10.69 -12.43 11.05
N ARG A 100 10.02 -12.26 12.18
CA ARG A 100 8.55 -12.16 12.23
C ARG A 100 8.12 -10.77 11.77
N VAL A 101 7.25 -10.72 10.77
CA VAL A 101 6.71 -9.47 10.18
C VAL A 101 5.19 -9.42 10.35
N PRO A 102 4.58 -8.22 10.44
CA PRO A 102 3.16 -8.07 10.75
C PRO A 102 2.23 -8.32 9.56
N ALA A 103 2.74 -8.28 8.32
CA ALA A 103 2.04 -8.59 7.09
C ALA A 103 3.00 -9.15 6.02
N PRO A 104 2.53 -9.93 5.03
CA PRO A 104 3.35 -10.52 3.97
C PRO A 104 3.56 -9.53 2.82
N ILE A 105 3.97 -8.29 3.14
CA ILE A 105 4.25 -7.22 2.18
C ILE A 105 5.57 -6.54 2.55
N ILE A 106 6.30 -6.06 1.55
CA ILE A 106 7.58 -5.39 1.72
C ILE A 106 7.61 -4.12 0.87
N PHE A 107 8.44 -3.17 1.26
CA PHE A 107 8.78 -2.05 0.39
C PHE A 107 9.72 -2.54 -0.71
N ALA A 108 9.32 -2.33 -1.96
CA ALA A 108 10.17 -2.66 -3.11
C ALA A 108 11.34 -1.67 -3.19
N PRO A 109 12.54 -2.12 -3.61
CA PRO A 109 13.69 -1.24 -3.68
C PRO A 109 13.51 -0.28 -4.86
N ILE A 110 13.23 0.99 -4.56
CA ILE A 110 13.13 2.06 -5.55
C ILE A 110 14.32 2.99 -5.37
N GLY A 111 15.18 3.04 -6.38
CA GLY A 111 16.33 3.96 -6.38
C GLY A 111 15.94 5.39 -6.75
N ILE A 112 16.78 6.34 -6.33
CA ILE A 112 16.69 7.77 -6.70
C ILE A 112 15.40 8.44 -6.18
N ASN A 113 15.00 8.12 -4.95
CA ASN A 113 13.82 8.72 -4.32
C ASN A 113 13.95 10.24 -4.10
N LYS A 114 15.18 10.78 -4.21
CA LYS A 114 15.44 12.23 -4.23
C LYS A 114 14.75 12.97 -5.37
N LEU A 115 14.29 12.26 -6.41
CA LEU A 115 13.43 12.85 -7.45
C LEU A 115 12.01 13.16 -6.98
N TYR A 116 11.55 12.52 -5.90
CA TYR A 116 10.20 12.66 -5.37
C TYR A 116 10.15 13.51 -4.10
N THR A 117 11.20 13.45 -3.28
CA THR A 117 11.30 14.18 -2.02
C THR A 117 12.76 14.45 -1.68
N PRO A 118 13.13 15.64 -1.15
CA PRO A 118 14.51 15.94 -0.76
C PRO A 118 15.13 14.93 0.22
N LEU A 119 14.29 14.28 1.04
CA LEU A 119 14.69 13.27 2.02
C LEU A 119 15.09 11.93 1.38
N GLY A 120 14.75 11.70 0.11
CA GLY A 120 15.07 10.47 -0.61
C GLY A 120 14.61 9.20 0.11
N GLU A 121 15.53 8.25 0.19
CA GLU A 121 15.35 6.89 0.73
C GLU A 121 15.05 6.89 2.24
N LEU A 122 15.29 7.99 2.95
CA LEU A 122 14.97 8.10 4.37
C LEU A 122 13.47 8.00 4.64
N VAL A 123 12.62 8.47 3.71
CA VAL A 123 11.16 8.43 3.87
C VAL A 123 10.64 6.98 3.89
N PRO A 124 10.85 6.15 2.86
CA PRO A 124 10.38 4.76 2.90
C PRO A 124 11.00 3.98 4.04
N ALA A 125 12.31 4.13 4.32
CA ALA A 125 12.98 3.43 5.42
C ALA A 125 12.37 3.76 6.79
N LYS A 126 12.07 5.04 7.04
CA LYS A 126 11.42 5.48 8.29
C LYS A 126 10.02 4.87 8.42
N ILE A 127 9.20 4.95 7.36
CA ILE A 127 7.83 4.44 7.40
C ILE A 127 7.81 2.90 7.50
N ALA A 128 8.73 2.21 6.82
CA ALA A 128 8.91 0.77 6.96
C ALA A 128 9.22 0.38 8.41
N GLY A 129 10.12 1.10 9.07
CA GLY A 129 10.41 0.95 10.49
C GLY A 129 9.21 1.21 11.41
N GLU A 130 8.46 2.28 11.17
CA GLU A 130 7.23 2.60 11.94
C GLU A 130 6.14 1.54 11.79
N LEU A 131 6.01 0.95 10.59
CA LEU A 131 5.02 -0.11 10.31
C LEU A 131 5.52 -1.51 10.66
N GLY A 132 6.80 -1.68 11.01
CA GLY A 132 7.43 -2.97 11.22
C GLY A 132 7.51 -3.84 9.96
N LEU A 133 7.44 -3.22 8.77
CA LEU A 133 7.50 -3.90 7.49
C LEU A 133 8.94 -3.89 6.94
N PRO A 134 9.39 -4.95 6.27
CA PRO A 134 10.72 -4.96 5.65
C PRO A 134 10.85 -3.91 4.54
N ASP A 135 12.00 -3.25 4.51
CA ASP A 135 12.46 -2.43 3.39
C ASP A 135 13.56 -3.21 2.66
N ALA A 136 13.35 -3.46 1.36
CA ALA A 136 14.34 -4.15 0.56
C ALA A 136 15.53 -3.22 0.29
N PRO A 137 16.78 -3.71 0.43
CA PRO A 137 17.98 -2.91 0.18
C PRO A 137 18.13 -2.48 -1.28
#